data_AF-A0A1G5ZJM8-F1
#
_entry.id   AF-A0A1G5ZJM8-F1
#
_cell.length_a   1.000
_cell.length_b   1.000
_cell.length_c   1.000
_cell.angle_alpha   90.00
_cell.angle_beta   90.00
_cell.angle_gamma   90.00
#
_symmetry.space_group_name_H-M   'P 1'
#
loop_
_entity.id
_entity.type
_entity.pdbx_description
1 polymer ?
#
loop_
_entity_poly.entity_id
_entity_poly.type
_entity_poly.pdbx_seq_one_letter_code
_entity_poly.pdbx_strand_id
1 'polypeptide(L)'
;MKATPSLIFLTALLLSAFTASAQNGEKVYKMYCTGCHGADLKGTPAGTSLLVENLKYGNEPADISKVISNGIPNTTMIKWGSALPTHEIGELTDYILGIRKNQPTQEKSEEILTFSTEDYTLKVENLVTEGLVFPWGIEFVDEKRALISGNKGELYWVVDGKIDPKRVTGIPFIYGTDLVGGMMDLALDPNYSENGWIYFAYSHNPKNTADRTSPAMTKLVRGKIKDYQWVGQETLFEAPDSILVSGGTRWGSRLLFDTDGFLYFTTGDMQQSIAEGLNPQL
;
A
#
# COMPACT_ATOMS: atom_id res chain seq x y z
N MET A 1 1.59 -17.67 -52.78
CA MET A 1 2.16 -16.33 -53.03
C MET A 1 1.11 -15.27 -52.77
N LYS A 2 1.11 -14.65 -51.59
CA LYS A 2 0.47 -13.36 -51.32
C LYS A 2 1.39 -12.63 -50.34
N ALA A 3 2.03 -11.57 -50.83
CA ALA A 3 2.96 -10.77 -50.05
C ALA A 3 2.18 -9.79 -49.15
N THR A 4 2.45 -9.83 -47.86
CA THR A 4 2.04 -8.80 -46.89
C THR A 4 3.03 -7.62 -46.98
N PRO A 5 2.56 -6.36 -47.01
CA PRO A 5 3.46 -5.22 -47.07
C PRO A 5 4.06 -4.97 -45.67
N SER A 6 5.40 -4.94 -45.59
CA SER A 6 6.10 -4.44 -44.40
C SER A 6 5.77 -2.98 -44.19
N LEU A 7 5.10 -2.67 -43.08
CA LEU A 7 4.99 -1.31 -42.55
C LEU A 7 6.37 -0.92 -42.00
N ILE A 8 7.12 -0.13 -42.76
CA ILE A 8 8.33 0.52 -42.28
C ILE A 8 7.87 1.63 -41.32
N PHE A 9 8.03 1.39 -40.02
CA PHE A 9 7.93 2.46 -39.01
C PHE A 9 9.12 3.40 -39.25
N LEU A 10 8.85 4.52 -39.92
CA LEU A 10 9.77 5.64 -40.00
C LEU A 10 9.79 6.29 -38.61
N THR A 11 10.72 5.88 -37.75
CA THR A 11 11.02 6.59 -36.50
C THR A 11 11.59 7.95 -36.87
N ALA A 12 10.73 8.95 -36.99
CA ALA A 12 11.14 10.35 -37.05
C ALA A 12 11.80 10.70 -35.73
N LEU A 13 13.13 10.72 -35.72
CA LEU A 13 13.94 11.17 -34.60
C LEU A 13 13.80 12.69 -34.48
N LEU A 14 12.73 13.15 -33.83
CA LEU A 14 12.58 14.53 -33.39
C LEU A 14 13.59 14.76 -32.25
N LEU A 15 14.82 15.16 -32.60
CA LEU A 15 15.77 15.72 -31.63
C LEU A 15 15.23 17.09 -31.18
N SER A 16 14.36 17.10 -30.18
CA SER A 16 14.12 18.31 -29.40
C SER A 16 15.39 18.58 -28.59
N ALA A 17 16.18 19.57 -28.99
CA ALA A 17 17.38 19.96 -28.26
C ALA A 17 16.98 20.47 -26.87
N PHE A 18 17.27 19.68 -25.84
CA PHE A 18 17.12 20.10 -24.44
C PHE A 18 18.03 21.28 -24.13
N THR A 19 17.55 22.20 -23.29
CA THR A 19 18.36 23.30 -22.75
C THR A 19 19.54 22.75 -21.94
N ALA A 20 20.61 23.54 -21.77
CA ALA A 20 21.73 23.14 -20.91
C ALA A 20 21.29 22.78 -19.48
N SER A 21 20.32 23.53 -18.95
CA SER A 21 19.64 23.24 -17.68
C SER A 21 19.03 21.83 -17.67
N ALA A 22 18.21 21.51 -18.67
CA ALA A 22 17.56 20.20 -18.74
C ALA A 22 18.55 19.05 -19.00
N GLN A 23 19.68 19.28 -19.67
CA GLN A 23 20.74 18.27 -19.82
C GLN A 23 21.45 17.97 -18.49
N ASN A 24 21.65 18.98 -17.64
CA ASN A 24 22.16 18.75 -16.29
C ASN A 24 21.11 18.03 -15.43
N GLY A 25 19.84 18.46 -15.54
CA GLY A 25 18.71 17.81 -14.90
C GLY A 25 18.60 16.32 -15.26
N GLU A 26 18.83 15.95 -16.52
CA GLU A 26 18.85 14.54 -16.95
C GLU A 26 19.90 13.71 -16.19
N LYS A 27 21.09 14.27 -15.93
CA LYS A 27 22.16 13.55 -15.20
C LYS A 27 21.76 13.31 -13.75
N VAL A 28 21.21 14.34 -13.10
CA VAL A 28 20.71 14.25 -11.72
C VAL A 28 19.55 13.24 -11.66
N TYR A 29 18.64 13.28 -12.63
CA TYR A 29 17.51 12.38 -12.72
C TYR A 29 17.97 10.92 -12.84
N LYS A 30 18.93 10.65 -13.74
CA LYS A 30 19.51 9.32 -13.93
C LYS A 30 20.12 8.75 -12.65
N MET A 31 20.77 9.61 -11.87
CA MET A 31 21.48 9.22 -10.65
C MET A 31 20.53 8.90 -9.49
N TYR A 32 19.42 9.66 -9.34
CA TYR A 32 18.63 9.63 -8.11
C TYR A 32 17.16 9.23 -8.29
N CYS A 33 16.59 9.39 -9.49
CA CYS A 33 15.14 9.30 -9.69
C CYS A 33 14.70 8.03 -10.42
N THR A 34 15.58 7.44 -11.24
CA THR A 34 15.24 6.35 -12.16
C THR A 34 14.78 5.07 -11.46
N GLY A 35 15.26 4.79 -10.24
CA GLY A 35 14.83 3.62 -9.46
C GLY A 35 13.32 3.59 -9.20
N CYS A 36 12.71 4.75 -8.98
CA CYS A 36 11.28 4.86 -8.69
C CYS A 36 10.47 5.34 -9.92
N HIS A 37 11.02 6.24 -10.73
CA HIS A 37 10.27 6.87 -11.83
C HIS A 37 10.60 6.30 -13.21
N GLY A 38 11.54 5.36 -13.31
CA GLY A 38 11.99 4.74 -14.56
C GLY A 38 12.94 5.65 -15.34
N ALA A 39 13.77 5.06 -16.21
CA ALA A 39 14.66 5.85 -17.07
C ALA A 39 13.90 6.67 -18.13
N ASP A 40 12.67 6.28 -18.44
CA ASP A 40 11.78 6.91 -19.42
C ASP A 40 10.63 7.71 -18.78
N LEU A 41 10.70 7.97 -17.46
CA LEU A 41 9.71 8.72 -16.68
C LEU A 41 8.32 8.06 -16.60
N LYS A 42 8.16 6.80 -17.06
CA LYS A 42 6.87 6.09 -17.04
C LYS A 42 6.54 5.42 -15.70
N GLY A 43 7.42 5.53 -14.70
CA GLY A 43 7.24 4.91 -13.40
C GLY A 43 7.78 3.49 -13.32
N THR A 44 7.87 2.98 -12.11
CA THR A 44 8.20 1.58 -11.78
C THR A 44 7.22 1.09 -10.69
N PRO A 45 7.21 -0.20 -10.31
CA PRO A 45 6.44 -0.61 -9.13
C PRO A 45 6.80 0.14 -7.83
N ALA A 46 7.98 0.78 -7.77
CA ALA A 46 8.41 1.58 -6.62
C ALA A 46 7.98 3.06 -6.67
N GLY A 47 7.49 3.56 -7.80
CA GLY A 47 7.11 4.98 -7.96
C GLY A 47 6.28 5.30 -9.21
N THR A 48 5.54 6.41 -9.14
CA THR A 48 4.58 6.79 -10.17
C THR A 48 5.22 7.22 -11.49
N SER A 49 4.47 7.09 -12.59
CA SER A 49 4.74 7.81 -13.85
C SER A 49 4.71 9.32 -13.64
N LEU A 50 5.63 10.02 -14.30
CA LEU A 50 5.68 11.48 -14.39
C LEU A 50 5.10 12.00 -15.71
N LEU A 51 4.63 11.12 -16.60
CA LEU A 51 4.13 11.44 -17.94
C LEU A 51 2.60 11.43 -18.06
N VAL A 52 1.91 11.45 -16.92
CA VAL A 52 0.44 11.60 -16.86
C VAL A 52 0.03 13.03 -17.19
N GLU A 53 -1.18 13.21 -17.72
CA GLU A 53 -1.75 14.53 -18.05
C GLU A 53 -1.76 15.47 -16.83
N ASN A 54 -2.29 14.97 -15.71
CA ASN A 54 -2.40 15.73 -14.47
C ASN A 54 -1.66 15.04 -13.35
N LEU A 55 -0.52 15.61 -12.93
CA LEU A 55 0.14 15.19 -11.71
C LEU A 55 -0.74 15.55 -10.52
N LYS A 56 -0.83 14.63 -9.55
CA LYS A 56 -1.65 14.75 -8.33
C LYS A 56 -1.38 16.04 -7.53
N TYR A 57 -0.14 16.53 -7.57
CA TYR A 57 0.31 17.68 -6.78
C TYR A 57 0.56 18.94 -7.63
N GLY A 58 0.09 18.96 -8.87
CA GLY A 58 0.22 20.11 -9.77
C GLY A 58 1.26 19.91 -10.88
N ASN A 59 1.05 20.63 -11.97
CA ASN A 59 1.84 20.52 -13.20
C ASN A 59 2.79 21.70 -13.41
N GLU A 60 2.67 22.76 -12.61
CA GLU A 60 3.48 23.95 -12.79
C GLU A 60 4.92 23.72 -12.30
N PRO A 61 5.91 24.46 -12.83
CA PRO A 61 7.30 24.33 -12.37
C PRO A 61 7.46 24.46 -10.86
N ALA A 62 6.70 25.37 -10.24
CA ALA A 62 6.72 25.56 -8.79
C ALA A 62 6.17 24.35 -8.02
N ASP A 63 5.16 23.66 -8.56
CA ASP A 63 4.56 22.48 -7.95
C ASP A 63 5.55 21.31 -7.95
N ILE A 64 6.13 21.03 -9.12
CA ILE A 64 7.11 19.95 -9.31
C ILE A 64 8.35 20.19 -8.45
N SER A 65 8.90 21.41 -8.48
CA SER A 65 10.05 21.79 -7.64
C SER A 65 9.73 21.65 -6.15
N LYS A 66 8.52 22.02 -5.71
CA LYS A 66 8.07 21.88 -4.32
C LYS A 66 7.96 20.42 -3.89
N VAL A 67 7.44 19.54 -4.75
CA VAL A 67 7.34 18.10 -4.49
C VAL A 67 8.74 17.48 -4.39
N ILE A 68 9.64 17.79 -5.31
CA ILE A 68 11.03 17.30 -5.25
C ILE A 68 11.70 17.79 -3.96
N SER A 69 11.56 19.07 -3.64
CA SER A 69 12.19 19.68 -2.47
C SER A 69 11.71 19.09 -1.15
N ASN A 70 10.39 18.88 -1.01
CA ASN A 70 9.77 18.52 0.26
C ASN A 70 9.46 17.04 0.42
N GLY A 71 9.47 16.27 -0.67
CA GLY A 71 8.89 14.94 -0.72
C GLY A 71 7.37 14.98 -0.55
N ILE A 72 6.77 13.81 -0.42
CA ILE A 72 5.34 13.66 -0.14
C ILE A 72 5.19 12.82 1.14
N PRO A 73 4.62 13.39 2.22
CA PRO A 73 4.41 12.66 3.47
C PRO A 73 3.65 11.34 3.26
N ASN A 74 4.05 10.29 4.00
CA ASN A 74 3.46 8.95 3.93
C ASN A 74 3.54 8.27 2.55
N THR A 75 4.54 8.60 1.74
CA THR A 75 4.84 7.92 0.47
C THR A 75 6.34 7.59 0.37
N THR A 76 6.73 6.90 -0.70
CA THR A 76 8.14 6.61 -1.01
C THR A 76 8.89 7.83 -1.59
N MET A 77 8.21 8.93 -1.91
CA MET A 77 8.85 10.14 -2.43
C MET A 77 9.50 10.95 -1.31
N ILE A 78 10.81 10.79 -1.15
CA ILE A 78 11.60 11.43 -0.09
C ILE A 78 11.81 12.94 -0.30
N LYS A 79 12.23 13.61 0.76
CA LYS A 79 12.59 15.04 0.77
C LYS A 79 13.98 15.28 0.19
N TRP A 80 14.09 15.62 -1.10
CA TRP A 80 15.38 15.84 -1.77
C TRP A 80 16.03 17.20 -1.47
N GLY A 81 15.28 18.19 -0.96
CA GLY A 81 15.83 19.51 -0.64
C GLY A 81 16.91 19.53 0.45
N SER A 82 17.12 18.40 1.15
CA SER A 82 18.22 18.22 2.10
C SER A 82 19.45 17.54 1.48
N ALA A 83 19.32 16.95 0.29
CA ALA A 83 20.36 16.19 -0.40
C ALA A 83 20.84 16.86 -1.70
N LEU A 84 19.96 17.60 -2.38
CA LEU A 84 20.24 18.29 -3.63
C LEU A 84 20.23 19.81 -3.44
N PRO A 85 21.20 20.54 -4.02
CA PRO A 85 21.16 22.00 -4.09
C PRO A 85 19.92 22.51 -4.83
N THR A 86 19.44 23.70 -4.47
CA THR A 86 18.25 24.32 -5.09
C THR A 86 18.36 24.47 -6.61
N HIS A 87 19.57 24.72 -7.14
CA HIS A 87 19.76 24.83 -8.59
C HIS A 87 19.58 23.48 -9.31
N GLU A 88 20.06 22.37 -8.75
CA GLU A 88 19.86 21.02 -9.32
C GLU A 88 18.38 20.62 -9.29
N ILE A 89 17.62 21.05 -8.27
CA ILE A 89 16.17 20.86 -8.23
C ILE A 89 15.47 21.63 -9.35
N GLY A 90 15.95 22.84 -9.68
CA GLY A 90 15.49 23.61 -10.83
C GLY A 90 15.79 22.89 -12.15
N GLU A 91 17.03 22.42 -12.33
CA GLU A 91 17.45 21.67 -13.53
C GLU A 91 16.64 20.37 -13.72
N LEU A 92 16.38 19.63 -12.63
CA LEU A 92 15.48 18.47 -12.62
C LEU A 92 14.07 18.82 -13.08
N THR A 93 13.53 19.94 -12.57
CA THR A 93 12.19 20.42 -12.92
C THR A 93 12.11 20.74 -14.41
N ASP A 94 13.12 21.44 -14.94
CA ASP A 94 13.23 21.77 -16.37
C ASP A 94 13.31 20.51 -17.24
N TYR A 95 14.08 19.51 -16.82
CA TYR A 95 14.18 18.22 -17.51
C TYR A 95 12.84 17.50 -17.57
N ILE A 96 12.17 17.32 -16.42
CA ILE A 96 10.87 16.63 -16.33
C ILE A 96 9.84 17.34 -17.21
N LEU A 97 9.71 18.67 -17.09
CA LEU A 97 8.77 19.44 -17.90
C LEU A 97 9.11 19.40 -19.39
N GLY A 98 10.39 19.42 -19.74
CA GLY A 98 10.83 19.31 -21.13
C GLY A 98 10.44 17.97 -21.76
N ILE A 99 10.55 16.86 -21.03
CA ILE A 99 10.07 15.55 -21.50
C ILE A 99 8.55 15.55 -21.60
N ARG A 100 7.84 16.01 -20.56
CA ARG A 100 6.37 16.03 -20.50
C ARG A 100 5.73 16.86 -21.62
N LYS A 101 6.36 17.97 -22.01
CA LYS A 101 5.89 18.82 -23.12
C LYS A 101 5.97 18.12 -24.48
N ASN A 102 6.90 17.19 -24.64
CA ASN A 102 7.24 16.57 -25.93
C ASN A 102 6.71 15.13 -26.09
N GLN A 103 6.01 14.59 -25.10
CA GLN A 103 5.38 13.27 -25.20
C GLN A 103 3.85 13.39 -25.15
N PRO A 104 3.12 12.59 -25.95
CA PRO A 104 1.67 12.52 -25.81
C PRO A 104 1.35 12.07 -24.39
N THR A 105 0.58 12.88 -23.67
CA THR A 105 0.04 12.53 -22.36
C THR A 105 -0.61 11.18 -22.47
N GLN A 106 -0.04 10.17 -21.82
CA GLN A 106 -0.69 8.87 -21.76
C GLN A 106 -1.91 9.07 -20.87
N GLU A 107 -3.11 8.93 -21.45
CA GLU A 107 -4.24 8.46 -20.65
C GLU A 107 -3.74 7.24 -19.88
N LYS A 108 -4.02 7.18 -18.57
CA LYS A 108 -3.61 6.11 -17.68
C LYS A 108 -4.11 4.78 -18.26
N SER A 109 -3.37 4.18 -19.19
CA SER A 109 -3.65 2.85 -19.67
C SER A 109 -3.23 1.97 -18.53
N GLU A 110 -4.20 1.40 -17.84
CA GLU A 110 -3.99 0.27 -16.96
C GLU A 110 -3.45 -0.86 -17.84
N GLU A 111 -2.13 -0.84 -18.05
CA GLU A 111 -1.44 -1.90 -18.75
C GLU A 111 -1.65 -3.13 -17.87
N ILE A 112 -2.51 -4.03 -18.34
CA ILE A 112 -2.85 -5.25 -17.64
C ILE A 112 -1.59 -6.11 -17.61
N LEU A 113 -0.88 -6.05 -16.49
CA LEU A 113 0.33 -6.82 -16.28
C LEU A 113 -0.05 -8.30 -16.22
N THR A 114 0.41 -9.05 -17.21
CA THR A 114 0.12 -10.48 -17.32
C THR A 114 1.41 -11.27 -17.22
N PHE A 115 1.46 -12.25 -16.32
CA PHE A 115 2.62 -13.12 -16.09
C PHE A 115 2.22 -14.58 -16.27
N SER A 116 3.07 -15.37 -16.95
CA SER A 116 2.88 -16.82 -17.00
C SER A 116 3.69 -17.48 -15.88
N THR A 117 3.05 -18.31 -15.06
CA THR A 117 3.70 -19.23 -14.12
C THR A 117 3.71 -20.63 -14.72
N GLU A 118 4.22 -21.63 -13.99
CA GLU A 118 4.20 -23.03 -14.42
C GLU A 118 2.76 -23.56 -14.57
N ASP A 119 1.87 -23.17 -13.65
CA ASP A 119 0.50 -23.71 -13.59
C ASP A 119 -0.57 -22.76 -14.18
N TYR A 120 -0.36 -21.44 -14.14
CA TYR A 120 -1.40 -20.46 -14.48
C TYR A 120 -0.84 -19.21 -15.15
N THR A 121 -1.72 -18.48 -15.84
CA THR A 121 -1.44 -17.10 -16.25
C THR A 121 -2.10 -16.15 -15.25
N LEU A 122 -1.29 -15.33 -14.58
CA LEU A 122 -1.73 -14.33 -13.64
C LEU A 122 -2.00 -13.01 -14.36
N LYS A 123 -3.18 -12.43 -14.11
CA LYS A 123 -3.55 -11.07 -14.49
C LYS A 123 -3.46 -10.19 -13.26
N VAL A 124 -2.64 -9.14 -13.29
CA VAL A 124 -2.49 -8.18 -12.19
C VAL A 124 -3.26 -6.92 -12.55
N GLU A 125 -4.17 -6.54 -11.67
CA GLU A 125 -5.01 -5.36 -11.79
C GLU A 125 -4.83 -4.47 -10.56
N ASN A 126 -4.90 -3.17 -10.76
CA ASN A 126 -4.93 -2.23 -9.66
C ASN A 126 -6.36 -2.12 -9.12
N LEU A 127 -6.61 -2.68 -7.94
CA LEU A 127 -7.93 -2.56 -7.30
C LEU A 127 -8.22 -1.11 -6.86
N VAL A 128 -7.25 -0.46 -6.22
CA VAL A 128 -7.33 0.93 -5.74
C VAL A 128 -5.94 1.55 -5.87
N THR A 129 -5.83 2.70 -6.54
CA THR A 129 -4.53 3.35 -6.76
C THR A 129 -4.24 4.54 -5.85
N GLU A 130 -5.19 4.98 -5.03
CA GLU A 130 -4.99 6.12 -4.14
C GLU A 130 -5.87 6.09 -2.89
N GLY A 131 -5.43 6.78 -1.84
CA GLY A 131 -6.19 7.00 -0.61
C GLY A 131 -5.99 5.91 0.46
N LEU A 132 -5.42 4.76 0.10
CA LEU A 132 -4.96 3.77 1.08
C LEU A 132 -3.62 4.22 1.67
N VAL A 133 -3.52 4.19 2.99
CA VAL A 133 -2.30 4.49 3.74
C VAL A 133 -1.99 3.24 4.56
N PHE A 134 -0.85 2.60 4.28
CA PHE A 134 -0.43 1.33 4.90
C PHE A 134 -1.54 0.26 4.95
N PRO A 135 -2.14 -0.12 3.81
CA PRO A 135 -3.12 -1.21 3.78
C PRO A 135 -2.47 -2.49 4.27
N TRP A 136 -3.22 -3.28 5.03
CA TRP A 136 -2.70 -4.44 5.75
C TRP A 136 -3.48 -5.72 5.42
N GLY A 137 -4.80 -5.69 5.62
CA GLY A 137 -5.70 -6.80 5.27
C GLY A 137 -6.73 -6.39 4.22
N ILE A 138 -7.19 -7.35 3.43
CA ILE A 138 -8.27 -7.18 2.46
C ILE A 138 -9.16 -8.42 2.46
N GLU A 139 -10.47 -8.20 2.50
CA GLU A 139 -11.46 -9.27 2.30
C GLU A 139 -12.54 -8.83 1.31
N PHE A 140 -12.80 -9.68 0.32
CA PHE A 140 -13.80 -9.42 -0.70
C PHE A 140 -15.16 -9.91 -0.23
N VAL A 141 -16.14 -9.01 -0.21
CA VAL A 141 -17.55 -9.37 -0.02
C VAL A 141 -18.11 -9.95 -1.32
N ASP A 142 -17.74 -9.33 -2.44
CA ASP A 142 -18.10 -9.72 -3.80
C ASP A 142 -17.09 -9.14 -4.81
N GLU A 143 -17.36 -9.33 -6.11
CA GLU A 143 -16.49 -8.85 -7.21
C GLU A 143 -16.24 -7.33 -7.20
N LYS A 144 -17.14 -6.55 -6.59
CA LYS A 144 -17.12 -5.08 -6.63
C LYS A 144 -16.88 -4.47 -5.27
N ARG A 145 -16.99 -5.24 -4.19
CA ARG A 145 -16.95 -4.75 -2.82
C ARG A 145 -15.93 -5.51 -2.01
N ALA A 146 -15.02 -4.76 -1.40
CA ALA A 146 -14.03 -5.28 -0.47
C ALA A 146 -13.95 -4.41 0.78
N LEU A 147 -13.47 -5.00 1.87
CA LEU A 147 -13.13 -4.33 3.10
C LEU A 147 -11.61 -4.34 3.23
N ILE A 148 -11.00 -3.16 3.36
CA ILE A 148 -9.54 -3.02 3.51
C ILE A 148 -9.23 -2.39 4.87
N SER A 149 -8.36 -3.04 5.63
CA SER A 149 -7.81 -2.49 6.87
C SER A 149 -6.47 -1.79 6.62
N GLY A 150 -6.19 -0.77 7.44
CA GLY A 150 -4.84 -0.26 7.68
C GLY A 150 -4.32 -0.76 9.01
N ASN A 151 -3.00 -0.67 9.19
CA ASN A 151 -2.35 -1.28 10.35
C ASN A 151 -2.71 -0.64 11.69
N LYS A 152 -3.18 0.61 11.71
CA LYS A 152 -3.50 1.37 12.92
C LYS A 152 -4.99 1.46 13.20
N GLY A 153 -5.79 0.59 12.57
CA GLY A 153 -7.24 0.58 12.75
C GLY A 153 -7.98 1.49 11.78
N GLU A 154 -7.38 1.83 10.66
CA GLU A 154 -8.13 2.28 9.51
C GLU A 154 -8.94 1.11 8.95
N LEU A 155 -10.20 1.35 8.57
CA LEU A 155 -11.05 0.34 7.96
C LEU A 155 -11.97 1.02 6.95
N TYR A 156 -11.85 0.64 5.69
CA TYR A 156 -12.57 1.26 4.58
C TYR A 156 -13.29 0.22 3.73
N TRP A 157 -14.49 0.60 3.28
CA TRP A 157 -15.10 -0.05 2.14
C TRP A 157 -14.39 0.39 0.87
N VAL A 158 -14.15 -0.56 -0.03
CA VAL A 158 -13.86 -0.32 -1.43
C VAL A 158 -15.06 -0.77 -2.23
N VAL A 159 -15.58 0.09 -3.09
CA VAL A 159 -16.73 -0.17 -3.95
C VAL A 159 -16.37 0.25 -5.37
N ASP A 160 -16.48 -0.68 -6.32
CA ASP A 160 -16.16 -0.47 -7.74
C ASP A 160 -14.76 0.17 -7.94
N GLY A 161 -13.76 -0.39 -7.25
CA GLY A 161 -12.35 0.05 -7.32
C GLY A 161 -12.07 1.42 -6.68
N LYS A 162 -13.00 1.95 -5.88
CA LYS A 162 -12.84 3.24 -5.19
C LYS A 162 -13.02 3.08 -3.70
N ILE A 163 -12.16 3.72 -2.92
CA ILE A 163 -12.33 3.81 -1.47
C ILE A 163 -13.55 4.67 -1.17
N ASP A 164 -14.40 4.19 -0.29
CA ASP A 164 -15.45 4.99 0.30
C ASP A 164 -14.82 6.08 1.19
N PRO A 165 -15.12 7.37 0.97
CA PRO A 165 -14.56 8.44 1.77
C PRO A 165 -14.93 8.35 3.26
N LYS A 166 -15.97 7.59 3.62
CA LYS A 166 -16.34 7.32 5.00
C LYS A 166 -15.61 6.08 5.50
N ARG A 167 -14.72 6.30 6.48
CA ARG A 167 -14.13 5.20 7.25
C ARG A 167 -15.17 4.56 8.17
N VAL A 168 -15.02 3.27 8.41
CA VAL A 168 -15.71 2.58 9.51
C VAL A 168 -15.12 3.06 10.83
N THR A 169 -16.00 3.32 11.80
CA THR A 169 -15.65 3.84 13.12
C THR A 169 -16.10 2.88 14.23
N GLY A 170 -15.67 3.12 15.48
CA GLY A 170 -16.06 2.29 16.62
C GLY A 170 -15.35 0.93 16.70
N ILE A 171 -14.37 0.67 15.83
CA ILE A 171 -13.53 -0.52 15.92
C ILE A 171 -12.71 -0.54 17.23
N PRO A 172 -12.18 -1.70 17.66
CA PRO A 172 -11.31 -1.77 18.83
C PRO A 172 -10.12 -0.82 18.78
N PHE A 173 -9.62 -0.43 19.96
CA PHE A 173 -8.30 0.20 20.05
C PHE A 173 -7.22 -0.79 19.58
N ILE A 174 -6.39 -0.35 18.64
CA ILE A 174 -5.34 -1.16 18.02
C ILE A 174 -3.98 -0.75 18.60
N TYR A 175 -3.28 -1.70 19.22
CA TYR A 175 -1.93 -1.50 19.73
C TYR A 175 -0.87 -1.66 18.63
N GLY A 176 -0.89 -0.78 17.63
CA GLY A 176 0.07 -0.77 16.51
C GLY A 176 1.26 0.15 16.77
N THR A 177 2.08 -0.17 17.79
CA THR A 177 3.20 0.70 18.20
C THR A 177 4.56 0.34 17.59
N ASP A 178 4.66 -0.83 16.96
CA ASP A 178 5.83 -1.29 16.21
C ASP A 178 5.47 -1.47 14.71
N LEU A 179 6.38 -2.04 13.92
CA LEU A 179 6.20 -2.21 12.47
C LEU A 179 5.49 -3.52 12.09
N VAL A 180 5.21 -4.40 13.04
CA VAL A 180 4.79 -5.79 12.81
C VAL A 180 3.54 -6.17 13.60
N GLY A 181 3.04 -5.28 14.46
CA GLY A 181 1.79 -5.36 15.19
C GLY A 181 0.81 -4.28 14.74
N GLY A 182 -0.47 -4.52 14.98
CA GLY A 182 -1.54 -3.66 14.49
C GLY A 182 -2.86 -4.39 14.29
N MET A 183 -3.65 -3.95 13.32
CA MET A 183 -4.85 -4.64 12.83
C MET A 183 -4.42 -5.71 11.82
N MET A 184 -3.95 -6.83 12.36
CA MET A 184 -3.14 -7.83 11.66
C MET A 184 -3.87 -8.56 10.54
N ASP A 185 -5.09 -9.02 10.81
CA ASP A 185 -5.89 -9.73 9.81
C ASP A 185 -7.39 -9.55 10.05
N LEU A 186 -8.16 -9.70 8.98
CA LEU A 186 -9.60 -9.73 9.03
C LEU A 186 -10.14 -10.88 8.19
N ALA A 187 -11.31 -11.40 8.56
CA ALA A 187 -12.01 -12.41 7.78
C ALA A 187 -13.51 -12.13 7.79
N LEU A 188 -14.18 -12.42 6.68
CA LEU A 188 -15.63 -12.47 6.62
C LEU A 188 -16.10 -13.87 7.01
N ASP A 189 -17.21 -13.95 7.72
CA ASP A 189 -17.89 -15.22 7.95
C ASP A 189 -18.28 -15.86 6.60
N PRO A 190 -18.21 -17.20 6.44
CA PRO A 190 -18.65 -17.84 5.21
C PRO A 190 -20.09 -17.51 4.80
N ASN A 191 -20.96 -17.17 5.78
CA ASN A 191 -22.34 -16.72 5.55
C ASN A 191 -22.52 -15.21 5.76
N TYR A 192 -21.49 -14.41 5.48
CA TYR A 192 -21.49 -12.96 5.69
C TYR A 192 -22.68 -12.24 5.06
N SER A 193 -23.13 -12.67 3.87
CA SER A 193 -24.29 -12.09 3.18
C SER A 193 -25.59 -12.21 3.98
N GLU A 194 -25.69 -13.20 4.87
CA GLU A 194 -26.85 -13.45 5.71
C GLU A 194 -26.67 -12.86 7.11
N ASN A 195 -25.49 -13.03 7.70
CA ASN A 195 -25.26 -12.74 9.12
C ASN A 195 -24.46 -11.46 9.39
N GLY A 196 -23.68 -10.97 8.42
CA GLY A 196 -22.85 -9.77 8.52
C GLY A 196 -21.67 -9.86 9.48
N TRP A 197 -21.24 -11.06 9.89
CA TRP A 197 -20.14 -11.25 10.83
C TRP A 197 -18.78 -11.05 10.19
N ILE A 198 -17.95 -10.26 10.86
CA ILE A 198 -16.57 -9.95 10.48
C ILE A 198 -15.70 -10.23 11.68
N TYR A 199 -14.52 -10.79 11.45
CA TYR A 199 -13.56 -11.21 12.46
C TYR A 199 -12.31 -10.36 12.34
N PHE A 200 -11.75 -9.93 13.47
CA PHE A 200 -10.47 -9.20 13.54
C PHE A 200 -9.50 -9.89 14.47
N ALA A 201 -8.29 -10.14 13.98
CA ALA A 201 -7.13 -10.46 14.80
C ALA A 201 -6.22 -9.23 14.88
N TYR A 202 -5.90 -8.78 16.09
CA TYR A 202 -5.17 -7.54 16.28
C TYR A 202 -4.31 -7.53 17.55
N SER A 203 -3.28 -6.69 17.55
CA SER A 203 -2.45 -6.41 18.72
C SER A 203 -3.26 -5.64 19.76
N HIS A 204 -3.41 -6.20 20.95
CA HIS A 204 -4.21 -5.65 22.04
C HIS A 204 -3.40 -5.51 23.33
N ASN A 205 -3.65 -4.43 24.07
CA ASN A 205 -3.30 -4.35 25.48
C ASN A 205 -4.54 -3.94 26.30
N PRO A 206 -4.74 -4.48 27.52
CA PRO A 206 -5.93 -4.20 28.34
C PRO A 206 -6.12 -2.72 28.72
N LYS A 207 -5.03 -1.94 28.71
CA LYS A 207 -5.05 -0.52 29.08
C LYS A 207 -5.51 0.38 27.93
N ASN A 208 -5.67 -0.16 26.72
CA ASN A 208 -5.97 0.59 25.49
C ASN A 208 -5.07 1.84 25.32
N THR A 209 -3.76 1.67 25.55
CA THR A 209 -2.77 2.74 25.48
C THR A 209 -1.75 2.47 24.38
N ALA A 210 -1.13 3.54 23.85
CA ALA A 210 -0.03 3.47 22.89
C ALA A 210 1.36 3.37 23.57
N ASP A 211 1.41 3.22 24.90
CA ASP A 211 2.66 3.02 25.63
C ASP A 211 3.33 1.69 25.24
N ARG A 212 4.53 1.78 24.66
CA ARG A 212 5.32 0.64 24.17
C ARG A 212 5.76 -0.34 25.28
N THR A 213 5.63 0.07 26.54
CA THR A 213 5.95 -0.79 27.69
C THR A 213 4.73 -1.57 28.19
N SER A 214 3.53 -1.26 27.71
CA SER A 214 2.31 -1.96 28.13
C SER A 214 2.34 -3.42 27.68
N PRO A 215 2.03 -4.37 28.59
CA PRO A 215 1.98 -5.78 28.24
C PRO A 215 0.80 -6.03 27.30
N ALA A 216 1.04 -6.81 26.27
CA ALA A 216 0.14 -6.97 25.14
C ALA A 216 0.17 -8.41 24.58
N MET A 217 -0.86 -8.76 23.82
CA MET A 217 -0.94 -9.99 23.04
C MET A 217 -1.96 -9.83 21.89
N THR A 218 -1.95 -10.75 20.95
CA THR A 218 -2.98 -10.89 19.92
C THR A 218 -4.35 -11.20 20.54
N LYS A 219 -5.38 -10.50 20.07
CA LYS A 219 -6.78 -10.70 20.44
C LYS A 219 -7.61 -10.97 19.21
N LEU A 220 -8.59 -11.87 19.34
CA LEU A 220 -9.56 -12.17 18.28
C LEU A 220 -10.95 -11.76 18.73
N VAL A 221 -11.60 -10.93 17.92
CA VAL A 221 -12.98 -10.52 18.12
C VAL A 221 -13.78 -10.74 16.84
N ARG A 222 -15.10 -10.78 16.97
CA ARG A 222 -16.01 -10.59 15.84
C ARG A 222 -17.00 -9.49 16.10
N GLY A 223 -17.62 -8.97 15.06
CA GLY A 223 -18.61 -7.90 15.10
C GLY A 223 -19.23 -7.68 13.75
N LYS A 224 -20.01 -6.61 13.61
CA LYS A 224 -20.70 -6.25 12.37
C LYS A 224 -20.48 -4.79 12.05
N ILE A 225 -20.68 -4.41 10.79
CA ILE A 225 -20.69 -3.01 10.38
C ILE A 225 -22.13 -2.60 10.08
N LYS A 226 -22.62 -1.57 10.76
CA LYS A 226 -23.91 -0.93 10.50
C LYS A 226 -23.69 0.57 10.40
N ASP A 227 -24.11 1.18 9.28
CA ASP A 227 -23.99 2.63 9.06
C ASP A 227 -22.57 3.18 9.33
N TYR A 228 -21.54 2.46 8.83
CA TYR A 228 -20.12 2.77 9.05
C TYR A 228 -19.67 2.75 10.53
N GLN A 229 -20.38 2.00 11.38
CA GLN A 229 -20.00 1.75 12.76
C GLN A 229 -19.84 0.27 13.02
N TRP A 230 -18.75 -0.09 13.68
CA TRP A 230 -18.54 -1.41 14.25
C TRP A 230 -19.44 -1.61 15.47
N VAL A 231 -20.24 -2.67 15.46
CA VAL A 231 -21.27 -2.93 16.46
C VAL A 231 -21.35 -4.42 16.79
N GLY A 232 -21.95 -4.73 17.94
CA GLY A 232 -22.22 -6.11 18.35
C GLY A 232 -20.96 -6.95 18.53
N GLN A 233 -19.92 -6.36 19.11
CA GLN A 233 -18.63 -7.03 19.26
C GLN A 233 -18.68 -8.18 20.27
N GLU A 234 -18.04 -9.28 19.93
CA GLU A 234 -17.81 -10.43 20.79
C GLU A 234 -16.32 -10.81 20.79
N THR A 235 -15.76 -11.05 21.98
CA THR A 235 -14.39 -11.59 22.12
C THR A 235 -14.43 -13.10 21.96
N LEU A 236 -13.61 -13.63 21.05
CA LEU A 236 -13.49 -15.07 20.80
C LEU A 236 -12.22 -15.65 21.41
N PHE A 237 -11.14 -14.88 21.41
CA PHE A 237 -9.90 -15.23 22.07
C PHE A 237 -9.24 -14.01 22.69
N GLU A 238 -8.83 -14.16 23.94
CA GLU A 238 -8.04 -13.20 24.69
C GLU A 238 -7.14 -13.96 25.65
N ALA A 239 -5.84 -13.67 25.58
CA ALA A 239 -4.86 -14.24 26.50
C ALA A 239 -5.10 -13.71 27.93
N PRO A 240 -4.97 -14.55 28.98
CA PRO A 240 -5.04 -14.07 30.35
C PRO A 240 -3.89 -13.09 30.66
N ASP A 241 -4.15 -12.14 31.56
CA ASP A 241 -3.19 -11.10 31.96
C ASP A 241 -1.81 -11.65 32.36
N SER A 242 -1.76 -12.86 32.92
CA SER A 242 -0.54 -13.52 33.39
C SER A 242 0.45 -13.89 32.28
N ILE A 243 0.04 -13.93 31.02
CA ILE A 243 0.90 -14.30 29.88
C ILE A 243 1.09 -13.16 28.87
N LEU A 244 0.61 -11.96 29.18
CA LEU A 244 0.82 -10.79 28.33
C LEU A 244 2.29 -10.37 28.37
N VAL A 245 2.81 -9.91 27.23
CA VAL A 245 4.23 -9.61 27.06
C VAL A 245 4.45 -8.14 26.76
N SER A 246 5.36 -7.49 27.49
CA SER A 246 5.83 -6.14 27.19
C SER A 246 6.93 -6.19 26.13
N GLY A 247 6.79 -5.42 25.05
CA GLY A 247 7.80 -5.29 24.01
C GLY A 247 7.97 -6.48 23.06
N GLY A 248 7.04 -7.44 23.07
CA GLY A 248 7.00 -8.53 22.09
C GLY A 248 6.62 -8.03 20.69
N THR A 249 7.17 -8.65 19.65
CA THR A 249 7.02 -8.21 18.24
C THR A 249 6.55 -9.32 17.31
N ARG A 250 6.36 -10.54 17.81
CA ARG A 250 5.95 -11.70 17.01
C ARG A 250 4.48 -12.00 17.30
N TRP A 251 3.61 -11.28 16.60
CA TRP A 251 2.17 -11.25 16.86
C TRP A 251 1.39 -12.42 16.21
N GLY A 252 1.87 -12.95 15.07
CA GLY A 252 1.19 -14.01 14.32
C GLY A 252 0.01 -13.49 13.50
N SER A 253 -1.18 -14.08 13.68
CA SER A 253 -2.48 -13.59 13.20
C SER A 253 -2.77 -13.76 11.70
N ARG A 254 -2.96 -15.01 11.25
CA ARG A 254 -3.75 -15.31 10.03
C ARG A 254 -5.10 -15.90 10.43
N LEU A 255 -6.18 -15.43 9.84
CA LEU A 255 -7.53 -15.97 9.96
C LEU A 255 -7.88 -16.78 8.71
N LEU A 256 -8.49 -17.95 8.90
CA LEU A 256 -8.97 -18.78 7.80
C LEU A 256 -10.16 -19.61 8.26
N PHE A 257 -11.24 -19.60 7.48
CA PHE A 257 -12.31 -20.59 7.61
C PHE A 257 -12.03 -21.80 6.72
N ASP A 258 -12.23 -23.00 7.25
CA ASP A 258 -12.30 -24.20 6.41
C ASP A 258 -13.69 -24.44 5.82
N THR A 259 -13.83 -25.50 5.02
CA THR A 259 -15.08 -25.88 4.37
C THR A 259 -16.16 -26.38 5.33
N ASP A 260 -15.77 -26.80 6.53
CA ASP A 260 -16.68 -27.26 7.58
C ASP A 260 -17.14 -26.09 8.48
N GLY A 261 -16.60 -24.89 8.25
CA GLY A 261 -16.95 -23.66 8.96
C GLY A 261 -16.14 -23.42 10.24
N PHE A 262 -15.05 -24.17 10.47
CA PHE A 262 -14.16 -23.89 11.58
C PHE A 262 -13.26 -22.69 11.28
N LEU A 263 -13.15 -21.79 12.25
CA LEU A 263 -12.20 -20.68 12.20
C LEU A 263 -10.86 -21.11 12.81
N TYR A 264 -9.81 -21.06 11.99
CA TYR A 264 -8.44 -21.19 12.44
C TYR A 264 -7.84 -19.80 12.59
N PHE A 265 -7.10 -19.60 13.67
CA PHE A 265 -6.27 -18.42 13.85
C PHE A 265 -4.90 -18.81 14.40
N THR A 266 -3.88 -18.01 14.08
CA THR A 266 -2.54 -18.19 14.61
C THR A 266 -2.18 -17.07 15.58
N THR A 267 -1.36 -17.39 16.58
CA THR A 267 -0.74 -16.41 17.47
C THR A 267 0.76 -16.65 17.47
N GLY A 268 1.55 -15.56 17.50
CA GLY A 268 2.99 -15.67 17.61
C GLY A 268 3.45 -15.83 19.06
N ASP A 269 4.72 -16.20 19.21
CA ASP A 269 5.36 -16.46 20.51
C ASP A 269 5.72 -15.17 21.28
N MET A 270 5.43 -13.98 20.74
CA MET A 270 5.78 -12.69 21.33
C MET A 270 7.27 -12.55 21.67
N GLN A 271 8.17 -13.16 20.89
CA GLN A 271 9.63 -13.17 21.11
C GLN A 271 10.07 -13.99 22.36
N GLN A 272 9.16 -14.72 23.01
CA GLN A 272 9.48 -15.45 24.24
C GLN A 272 10.35 -16.70 24.01
N SER A 273 10.28 -17.33 22.83
CA SER A 273 11.09 -18.54 22.57
C SER A 273 12.61 -18.25 22.67
N ILE A 274 13.04 -17.06 22.25
CA ILE A 274 14.45 -16.64 22.32
C ILE A 274 14.88 -16.39 23.77
N ALA A 275 13.99 -15.83 24.58
CA ALA A 275 14.26 -15.57 25.99
C ALA A 275 14.45 -16.88 26.78
N GLU A 276 13.79 -17.96 26.37
CA GLU A 276 13.91 -19.29 27.00
C GLU A 276 15.04 -20.16 26.41
N GLY A 277 15.86 -19.62 25.50
CA GLY A 277 16.96 -20.36 24.88
C GLY A 277 16.53 -21.38 23.84
N LEU A 278 15.27 -21.35 23.40
CA LEU A 278 14.76 -22.17 22.31
C LEU A 278 15.05 -21.47 20.99
N ASN A 279 15.99 -22.04 20.21
CA ASN A 279 16.40 -21.50 18.90
C ASN A 279 15.22 -21.51 17.91
N PRO A 280 14.69 -20.35 17.48
CA PRO A 280 13.47 -20.29 16.67
C PRO A 280 13.76 -20.26 15.16
N GLN A 281 14.78 -20.99 14.68
CA GLN A 281 14.98 -21.11 13.23
C GLN A 281 13.87 -21.99 12.64
N LEU A 282 12.76 -21.34 12.33
CA LEU A 282 11.77 -21.69 11.32
C LEU A 282 11.69 -20.53 10.33
#